data_AF-A0A917VLY2-F1
#
_entry.id   AF-A0A917VLY2-F1
#
_cell.length_a   1.000
_cell.length_b   1.000
_cell.length_c   1.000
_cell.angle_alpha   90.00
_cell.angle_beta   90.00
_cell.angle_gamma   90.00
#
_symmetry.space_group_name_H-M   'P 1'
#
loop_
_entity.id
_entity.type
_entity.pdbx_description
1 polymer ?
#
loop_
_entity_poly.entity_id
_entity_poly.type
_entity_poly.pdbx_seq_one_letter_code
_entity_poly.pdbx_strand_id
1 'polypeptide(L)'
;MTPDEVHQIAFARAPFGHRGYRERDVDELLDLVAAALEGRVTLTGEVLNRGFRAPSGVFGRGYHPDQVDAFVDRVRREFGL
;
A
#
# COMPACT_ATOMS: atom_id res chain seq x y z
N MET A 1 -11.70 -9.47 -1.45
CA MET A 1 -11.36 -8.28 -0.64
C MET A 1 -12.41 -7.24 -0.95
N THR A 2 -12.99 -6.59 0.06
CA THR A 2 -13.99 -5.52 -0.12
C THR A 2 -13.35 -4.14 0.08
N PRO A 3 -13.95 -3.05 -0.45
CA PRO A 3 -13.46 -1.69 -0.23
C PRO A 3 -13.40 -1.32 1.26
N ASP A 4 -14.41 -1.72 2.04
CA ASP A 4 -14.45 -1.49 3.50
C ASP A 4 -13.29 -2.20 4.21
N GLU A 5 -13.01 -3.46 3.84
CA GLU A 5 -11.85 -4.18 4.37
C GLU A 5 -10.54 -3.44 4.10
N VAL A 6 -10.38 -2.77 2.94
CA VAL A 6 -9.18 -2.01 2.61
C VAL A 6 -9.03 -0.77 3.48
N HIS A 7 -10.12 -0.04 3.74
CA HIS A 7 -10.12 1.14 4.62
C HIS A 7 -9.85 0.81 6.09
N GLN A 8 -10.13 -0.43 6.52
CA GLN A 8 -9.86 -0.90 7.88
C GLN A 8 -8.42 -1.37 8.10
N ILE A 9 -7.60 -1.45 7.05
CA ILE A 9 -6.21 -1.90 7.17
C ILE A 9 -5.39 -0.84 7.90
N ALA A 10 -4.77 -1.26 9.00
CA ALA A 10 -3.79 -0.46 9.72
C ALA A 10 -2.42 -1.15 9.65
N PHE A 11 -1.41 -0.44 9.14
CA PHE A 11 -0.04 -0.93 9.12
C PHE A 11 0.71 -0.50 10.37
N ALA A 12 1.52 -1.40 10.93
CA ALA A 12 2.43 -1.05 12.01
C ALA A 12 3.50 -0.06 11.52
N ARG A 13 4.14 0.65 12.47
CA ARG A 13 5.31 1.47 12.13
C ARG A 13 6.51 0.58 11.81
N ALA A 14 7.38 1.09 10.94
CA ALA A 14 8.64 0.43 10.62
C ALA A 14 9.50 0.23 11.89
N PRO A 15 10.26 -0.89 11.96
CA PRO A 15 11.14 -1.16 13.08
C PRO A 15 12.24 -0.09 13.18
N PHE A 16 12.73 0.13 14.40
CA PHE A 16 13.74 1.15 14.67
C PHE A 16 14.99 0.91 13.80
N GLY A 17 15.48 1.96 13.11
CA GLY A 17 16.62 1.85 12.20
C GLY A 17 16.30 1.30 10.80
N HIS A 18 15.07 0.85 10.54
CA HIS A 18 14.62 0.45 9.22
C HIS A 18 13.87 1.59 8.50
N ARG A 19 13.94 1.57 7.17
CA ARG A 19 13.21 2.51 6.32
C ARG A 19 11.79 1.97 6.09
N GLY A 20 10.78 2.71 6.53
CA GLY A 20 9.38 2.39 6.26
C GLY A 20 8.88 3.03 4.97
N TYR A 21 7.76 2.53 4.44
CA TYR A 21 7.03 3.23 3.39
C TYR A 21 6.43 4.52 3.94
N ARG A 22 6.41 5.57 3.12
CA ARG A 22 5.80 6.84 3.52
C ARG A 22 4.30 6.64 3.71
N GLU A 23 3.78 7.08 4.85
CA GLU A 23 2.37 6.87 5.22
C GLU A 23 1.44 7.35 4.12
N ARG A 24 1.65 8.59 3.64
CA ARG A 24 0.85 9.20 2.58
C ARG A 24 0.79 8.39 1.27
N ASP A 25 1.91 7.82 0.82
CA ASP A 25 1.94 7.07 -0.43
C ASP A 25 1.20 5.73 -0.29
N VAL A 26 1.25 5.13 0.89
CA VAL A 26 0.49 3.91 1.20
C VAL A 26 -1.00 4.22 1.39
N ASP A 27 -1.35 5.32 2.04
CA ASP A 27 -2.75 5.74 2.18
C ASP A 27 -3.39 6.03 0.82
N GLU A 28 -2.67 6.70 -0.10
CA GLU A 28 -3.13 6.93 -1.48
C GLU A 28 -3.31 5.62 -2.26
N LEU A 29 -2.42 4.64 -2.03
CA LEU A 29 -2.58 3.30 -2.59
C LEU A 29 -3.84 2.60 -2.06
N LEU A 30 -4.13 2.68 -0.76
CA LEU A 30 -5.34 2.10 -0.17
C LEU A 30 -6.60 2.69 -0.83
N ASP A 31 -6.64 4.02 -1.02
CA ASP A 31 -7.73 4.71 -1.70
C ASP A 31 -7.91 4.23 -3.15
N LEU A 32 -6.80 4.11 -3.90
CA LEU A 32 -6.84 3.59 -5.27
C LEU A 32 -7.33 2.14 -5.33
N VAL A 33 -6.93 1.30 -4.38
CA VAL A 33 -7.38 -0.10 -4.31
C VAL A 33 -8.87 -0.17 -3.96
N ALA A 34 -9.33 0.61 -3.00
CA ALA A 34 -10.75 0.69 -2.66
C ALA A 34 -11.58 1.14 -3.87
N ALA A 35 -11.16 2.21 -4.56
CA ALA A 35 -11.82 2.70 -5.76
C ALA A 35 -11.85 1.65 -6.90
N ALA A 36 -10.81 0.81 -7.01
CA ALA A 36 -10.75 -0.24 -8.02
C ALA A 36 -11.66 -1.43 -7.69
N LEU A 37 -11.76 -1.80 -6.42
CA LEU A 37 -12.71 -2.80 -5.94
C LEU A 37 -14.17 -2.33 -6.14
N GLU A 38 -14.41 -1.02 -6.09
CA GLU A 38 -15.69 -0.41 -6.46
C GLU A 38 -15.91 -0.29 -7.98
N GLY A 39 -14.95 -0.70 -8.80
CA GLY A 39 -15.01 -0.59 -10.27
C GLY A 39 -14.92 0.85 -10.80
N ARG A 40 -14.51 1.82 -9.97
CA ARG A 40 -14.37 3.23 -10.37
C ARG A 40 -13.07 3.50 -11.13
N VAL A 41 -12.03 2.70 -10.89
CA VAL A 41 -10.73 2.80 -11.56
C VAL A 41 -10.20 1.42 -11.93
N THR A 42 -9.36 1.35 -12.96
CA THR A 42 -8.64 0.11 -13.32
C THR A 42 -7.26 0.13 -12.67
N LEU A 43 -6.99 -0.81 -11.76
CA LEU A 43 -5.64 -1.02 -11.26
C LEU A 43 -4.78 -1.70 -12.32
N THR A 44 -3.56 -1.19 -12.50
CA THR A 44 -2.52 -1.82 -13.30
C THR A 44 -1.32 -2.12 -12.42
N GLY A 45 -0.51 -3.11 -12.80
CA GLY A 45 0.74 -3.42 -12.09
C GLY A 45 1.69 -2.22 -12.00
N GLU A 46 1.63 -1.29 -12.97
CA GLU A 46 2.40 -0.05 -12.95
C GLU A 46 1.93 0.92 -11.87
N VAL A 47 0.61 1.08 -11.67
CA VAL A 47 0.05 1.92 -10.59
C VAL A 47 0.47 1.39 -9.23
N LEU A 48 0.40 0.06 -9.03
CA LEU A 48 0.91 -0.58 -7.82
C LEU A 48 2.40 -0.27 -7.63
N ASN A 49 3.22 -0.37 -8.68
CA ASN A 49 4.66 -0.11 -8.59
C ASN A 49 5.00 1.38 -8.33
N ARG A 50 4.17 2.30 -8.82
CA ARG A 50 4.43 3.75 -8.78
C ARG A 50 4.33 4.36 -7.37
N GLY A 51 3.46 3.82 -6.52
CA GLY A 51 3.28 4.28 -5.14
C GLY A 51 4.52 4.06 -4.24
N PHE A 52 5.50 3.26 -4.69
CA PHE A 52 6.65 2.88 -3.88
C PHE A 52 7.92 3.68 -4.15
N ARG A 53 7.85 4.87 -4.76
CA ARG A 53 9.04 5.69 -5.03
C ARG A 53 9.72 6.18 -3.75
N ALA A 54 10.63 5.34 -3.28
CA ALA A 54 11.70 5.50 -2.30
C ALA A 54 11.34 6.16 -0.94
N PRO A 55 11.69 5.51 0.18
CA PRO A 55 11.48 6.06 1.51
C PRO A 55 12.23 7.39 1.65
N SER A 56 11.54 8.49 1.98
CA SER A 56 12.24 9.69 2.45
C SER A 56 12.42 9.61 3.94
N GLY A 57 13.68 9.62 4.36
CA GLY A 57 14.07 9.95 5.73
C GLY A 57 14.98 8.91 6.37
N VAL A 58 16.02 9.42 7.03
CA VAL A 58 16.99 8.67 7.84
C VAL A 58 16.40 8.26 9.21
N PHE A 59 15.17 8.69 9.50
CA PHE A 59 14.45 8.37 10.73
C PHE A 59 13.29 7.46 10.35
N GLY A 60 13.20 6.26 10.97
CA GLY A 60 12.21 5.20 10.70
C GLY A 60 10.75 5.61 10.95
N ARG A 61 10.27 6.61 10.22
CA ARG A 61 8.89 7.06 10.18
C ARG A 61 8.29 6.54 8.89
N GLY A 62 7.23 5.76 9.01
CA GLY A 62 6.60 5.10 7.90
C GLY A 62 5.97 3.79 8.31
N TYR A 63 5.15 3.26 7.43
CA TYR A 63 4.54 1.95 7.58
C TYR A 63 5.55 0.83 7.36
N HIS A 64 5.30 -0.30 8.03
CA HIS A 64 6.15 -1.47 8.01
C HIS A 64 6.22 -2.07 6.60
N PRO A 65 7.41 -2.18 5.99
CA PRO A 65 7.55 -2.59 4.60
C PRO A 65 6.93 -3.97 4.34
N ASP A 66 7.24 -4.97 5.17
CA ASP A 66 6.71 -6.32 4.99
C ASP A 66 5.17 -6.40 5.05
N GLN A 67 4.50 -5.54 5.83
CA GLN A 67 3.04 -5.55 5.90
C GLN A 67 2.43 -4.90 4.66
N VAL A 68 3.04 -3.81 4.17
CA VAL A 68 2.62 -3.15 2.94
C VAL A 68 2.87 -4.06 1.73
N ASP A 69 4.02 -4.70 1.65
CA ASP A 69 4.37 -5.62 0.58
C ASP A 69 3.41 -6.84 0.55
N ALA A 70 3.11 -7.42 1.71
CA ALA A 70 2.13 -8.51 1.82
C ALA A 70 0.72 -8.09 1.38
N PHE A 71 0.32 -6.86 1.68
CA PHE A 71 -0.95 -6.30 1.20
C PHE A 71 -0.94 -6.17 -0.33
N VAL A 72 0.13 -5.66 -0.92
CA VAL A 72 0.28 -5.51 -2.37
C VAL A 72 0.21 -6.85 -3.08
N ASP A 73 0.86 -7.88 -2.57
CA ASP A 73 0.78 -9.23 -3.12
C ASP A 73 -0.61 -9.83 -3.01
N ARG A 74 -1.40 -9.44 -2.00
CA ARG A 74 -2.82 -9.80 -1.91
C ARG A 74 -3.63 -9.10 -2.99
N VAL A 75 -3.42 -7.80 -3.19
CA VAL A 75 -4.09 -7.02 -4.25
C VAL A 75 -3.75 -7.56 -5.64
N ARG A 76 -2.49 -7.86 -5.92
CA ARG A 76 -2.08 -8.45 -7.20
C ARG A 76 -2.81 -9.75 -7.51
N ARG A 77 -2.93 -10.64 -6.53
CA ARG A 77 -3.69 -11.89 -6.67
C ARG A 77 -5.18 -11.66 -6.93
N GLU A 78 -5.77 -10.65 -6.29
CA GLU A 78 -7.18 -10.31 -6.47
C GLU A 78 -7.48 -9.78 -7.88
N PHE A 79 -6.58 -8.94 -8.41
CA PHE A 79 -6.75 -8.31 -9.73
C PHE A 79 -6.08 -9.09 -10.89
N GLY A 80 -5.41 -10.21 -10.61
CA GLY A 80 -4.71 -11.01 -11.61
C GLY A 80 -3.49 -10.30 -12.24
N LEU A 81 -2.78 -9.50 -11.45
CA LEU A 81 -1.61 -8.69 -11.84
C LEU A 81 -0.27 -9.34 -11.49
#